data_AF-A0A7G3AK86-F1
#
_entry.id   AF-A0A7G3AK86-F1
#
_cell.length_a   1.000
_cell.length_b   1.000
_cell.length_c   1.000
_cell.angle_alpha   90.00
_cell.angle_beta   90.00
_cell.angle_gamma   90.00
#
_symmetry.space_group_name_H-M   'P 1'
#
loop_
_entity.id
_entity.type
_entity.pdbx_description
1 polymer ?
#
loop_
_entity_poly.entity_id
_entity_poly.type
_entity_poly.pdbx_seq_one_letter_code
_entity_poly.pdbx_strand_id
1 'polypeptide(L)'
;KYFFHKDPDDNLPNCNAIYAGFPHAQSALQEFTMMQIQSSFEYLLLSSKYNTHVKNRPGFAKKFRELSDRSWNNGIDLIKHITKRGGKMEFRKVEKPRHLFEHTLELDELHSVAIVLENEKFLAKSAHHIHHSVSHANHTNHSARYDAELAHHIEEKYFEDQAETIRKFSGYANDLKHFMQEKSQVALSLYLFDEYLQKE
;
A
#
# COMPACT_ATOMS: atom_id res chain seq x y z
N LYS A 1 -16.12 38.05 12.11
CA LYS A 1 -15.74 37.50 13.44
C LYS A 1 -16.72 36.38 13.76
N TYR A 2 -16.40 35.14 13.37
CA TYR A 2 -17.17 33.99 13.84
C TYR A 2 -16.70 33.69 15.26
N PHE A 3 -17.63 33.78 16.21
CA PHE A 3 -17.40 33.42 17.61
C PHE A 3 -17.19 31.90 17.68
N PHE A 4 -15.96 31.45 17.89
CA PHE A 4 -15.73 30.15 18.48
C PHE A 4 -16.19 30.25 19.94
N HIS A 5 -17.31 29.61 20.26
CA HIS A 5 -17.60 29.26 21.64
C HIS A 5 -16.41 28.44 22.14
N LYS A 6 -15.75 28.91 23.21
CA LYS A 6 -14.89 28.05 24.01
C LYS A 6 -15.80 27.00 24.62
N ASP A 7 -15.63 25.74 24.24
CA ASP A 7 -16.30 24.63 24.89
C ASP A 7 -15.97 24.66 26.40
N PRO A 8 -16.98 24.51 27.28
CA PRO A 8 -16.77 24.48 28.72
C PRO A 8 -16.24 23.08 29.11
N ASP A 9 -15.20 23.07 29.96
CA ASP A 9 -14.50 21.88 30.49
C ASP A 9 -13.56 21.11 29.55
N ASP A 10 -12.51 21.80 29.09
CA ASP A 10 -11.33 21.21 28.43
C ASP A 10 -10.32 20.62 29.45
N ASN A 11 -10.80 19.97 30.51
CA ASN A 11 -9.96 19.47 31.62
C ASN A 11 -10.35 18.06 32.11
N LEU A 12 -10.96 17.24 31.25
CA LEU A 12 -11.14 15.81 31.48
C LEU A 12 -10.09 15.01 30.69
N PRO A 13 -8.91 14.68 31.27
CA PRO A 13 -7.78 14.10 30.54
C PRO A 13 -8.06 12.73 29.89
N ASN A 14 -9.13 12.05 30.31
CA ASN A 14 -9.46 10.68 29.88
C ASN A 14 -10.71 10.60 28.97
N CYS A 15 -11.27 11.73 28.52
CA CYS A 15 -12.40 11.73 27.58
C CYS A 15 -11.92 11.56 26.12
N ASN A 16 -11.23 10.44 25.83
CA ASN A 16 -10.74 10.13 24.49
C ASN A 16 -10.81 8.62 24.20
N ALA A 17 -10.63 8.23 22.93
CA ALA A 17 -10.67 6.84 22.48
C ALA A 17 -9.29 6.16 22.48
N ILE A 18 -8.28 6.74 23.16
CA ILE A 18 -6.93 6.21 23.20
C ILE A 18 -6.86 5.12 24.27
N TYR A 19 -6.44 3.93 23.88
CA TYR A 19 -6.23 2.79 24.78
C TYR A 19 -5.12 1.88 24.25
N ALA A 20 -4.59 1.01 25.13
CA ALA A 20 -3.50 0.07 24.83
C ALA A 20 -2.27 0.77 24.23
N GLY A 21 -1.48 0.04 23.43
CA GLY A 21 -0.22 0.52 22.86
C GLY A 21 -0.31 1.50 21.70
N PHE A 22 -1.51 1.87 21.24
CA PHE A 22 -1.73 2.72 20.07
C PHE A 22 -0.87 3.99 19.99
N PRO A 23 -0.68 4.78 21.07
CA PRO A 23 0.14 6.00 21.00
C PRO A 23 1.55 5.78 20.45
N HIS A 24 2.13 4.59 20.69
CA HIS A 24 3.45 4.24 20.18
C HIS A 24 3.46 3.86 18.70
N ALA A 25 2.33 3.42 18.16
CA ALA A 25 2.19 2.99 16.76
C ALA A 25 1.64 4.09 15.83
N GLN A 26 1.08 5.18 16.38
CA GLN A 26 0.42 6.22 15.59
C GLN A 26 1.32 6.78 14.46
N SER A 27 2.59 7.09 14.73
CA SER A 27 3.50 7.62 13.70
C SER A 27 3.72 6.61 12.57
N ALA A 28 3.91 5.34 12.91
CA ALA A 28 4.11 4.29 11.92
C ALA A 28 2.85 4.06 11.06
N LEU A 29 1.66 4.17 11.65
CA LEU A 29 0.40 4.11 10.92
C LEU A 29 0.22 5.30 9.97
N GLN A 30 0.56 6.51 10.42
CA GLN A 30 0.53 7.72 9.56
C GLN A 30 1.48 7.56 8.37
N GLU A 31 2.70 7.06 8.61
CA GLU A 31 3.67 6.78 7.56
C GLU A 31 3.16 5.71 6.59
N PHE A 32 2.61 4.60 7.10
CA PHE A 32 2.06 3.53 6.27
C PHE A 32 0.86 4.00 5.44
N THR A 33 0.01 4.87 6.01
CA THR A 33 -1.07 5.54 5.28
C THR A 33 -0.53 6.32 4.08
N MET A 34 0.55 7.08 4.28
CA MET A 34 1.18 7.82 3.19
C MET A 34 1.81 6.91 2.14
N MET A 35 2.41 5.79 2.55
CA MET A 35 2.92 4.79 1.62
C MET A 35 1.81 4.24 0.73
N GLN A 36 0.65 3.87 1.30
CA GLN A 36 -0.52 3.40 0.57
C GLN A 36 -1.05 4.45 -0.42
N ILE A 37 -1.21 5.70 0.03
CA ILE A 37 -1.69 6.80 -0.84
C ILE A 37 -0.70 7.04 -1.99
N GLN A 38 0.60 7.12 -1.72
CA GLN A 38 1.61 7.28 -2.77
C GLN A 38 1.59 6.11 -3.76
N SER A 39 1.47 4.86 -3.27
CA SER A 39 1.36 3.68 -4.13
C SER A 39 0.11 3.73 -5.01
N SER A 40 -1.00 4.24 -4.47
CA SER A 40 -2.24 4.40 -5.25
C SER A 40 -2.03 5.31 -6.47
N PHE A 41 -1.31 6.43 -6.31
CA PHE A 41 -1.00 7.34 -7.41
C PHE A 41 0.00 6.73 -8.40
N GLU A 42 1.02 6.03 -7.91
CA GLU A 42 1.99 5.34 -8.77
C GLU A 42 1.31 4.31 -9.67
N TYR A 43 0.43 3.48 -9.09
CA TYR A 43 -0.32 2.48 -9.84
C TYR A 43 -1.33 3.12 -10.79
N LEU A 44 -1.92 4.26 -10.43
CA LEU A 44 -2.79 5.02 -11.32
C LEU A 44 -2.05 5.53 -12.56
N LEU A 45 -0.83 6.02 -12.38
CA LEU A 45 0.02 6.48 -13.47
C LEU A 45 0.42 5.32 -14.39
N LEU A 46 0.77 4.15 -13.82
CA LEU A 46 1.00 2.94 -14.59
C LEU A 46 -0.25 2.54 -15.39
N SER A 47 -1.41 2.46 -14.75
CA SER A 47 -2.67 2.16 -15.43
C SER A 47 -2.92 3.10 -16.61
N SER A 48 -2.78 4.40 -16.38
CA SER A 48 -3.00 5.43 -17.40
C SER A 48 -2.02 5.29 -18.58
N LYS A 49 -0.76 4.98 -18.31
CA LYS A 49 0.26 4.74 -19.33
C LYS A 49 -0.09 3.55 -20.24
N TYR A 50 -0.51 2.44 -19.67
CA TYR A 50 -0.85 1.23 -20.43
C TYR A 50 -2.18 1.35 -21.19
N ASN A 51 -3.04 2.29 -20.78
CA ASN A 51 -4.31 2.59 -21.46
C ASN A 51 -4.19 3.67 -22.56
N THR A 52 -2.97 4.08 -22.93
CA THR A 52 -2.76 5.00 -24.06
C THR A 52 -2.95 4.28 -25.40
N HIS A 53 -3.29 5.01 -26.46
CA HIS A 53 -3.40 4.45 -27.82
C HIS A 53 -2.07 3.88 -28.35
N VAL A 54 -0.93 4.31 -27.79
CA VAL A 54 0.40 3.81 -28.18
C VAL A 54 0.72 2.48 -27.51
N LYS A 55 0.50 2.36 -26.19
CA LYS A 55 0.76 1.10 -25.47
C LYS A 55 -0.38 0.09 -25.66
N ASN A 56 -1.62 0.54 -25.55
CA ASN A 56 -2.85 -0.23 -25.77
C ASN A 56 -2.82 -1.65 -25.16
N ARG A 57 -2.56 -1.71 -23.86
CA ARG A 57 -2.55 -2.94 -23.04
C ARG A 57 -3.63 -2.85 -21.95
N PRO A 58 -4.91 -3.03 -22.31
CA PRO A 58 -6.01 -2.88 -21.37
C PRO A 58 -5.96 -3.87 -20.20
N GLY A 59 -5.39 -5.07 -20.37
CA GLY A 59 -5.21 -6.03 -19.29
C GLY A 59 -4.25 -5.55 -18.21
N PHE A 60 -3.07 -5.06 -18.61
CA PHE A 60 -2.14 -4.39 -17.69
C PHE A 60 -2.79 -3.16 -17.04
N ALA A 61 -3.46 -2.33 -17.84
CA ALA A 61 -4.12 -1.13 -17.33
C ALA A 61 -5.17 -1.43 -16.26
N LYS A 62 -5.96 -2.50 -16.44
CA LYS A 62 -6.94 -3.00 -15.48
C LYS A 62 -6.26 -3.45 -14.19
N LYS A 63 -5.22 -4.28 -14.26
CA LYS A 63 -4.52 -4.80 -13.08
C LYS A 63 -3.85 -3.70 -12.25
N PHE A 64 -3.22 -2.73 -12.91
CA PHE A 64 -2.67 -1.57 -12.19
C PHE A 64 -3.77 -0.67 -11.60
N ARG A 65 -4.93 -0.58 -12.25
CA ARG A 65 -6.08 0.16 -11.71
C ARG A 65 -6.62 -0.50 -10.45
N GLU A 66 -6.79 -1.82 -10.46
CA GLU A 66 -7.22 -2.60 -9.28
C GLU A 66 -6.30 -2.37 -8.08
N LEU A 67 -4.98 -2.38 -8.29
CA LEU A 67 -4.00 -2.07 -7.25
C LEU A 67 -4.11 -0.63 -6.74
N SER A 68 -4.29 0.33 -7.65
CA SER A 68 -4.48 1.74 -7.32
C SER A 68 -5.68 1.94 -6.40
N ASP A 69 -6.82 1.39 -6.79
CA ASP A 69 -8.07 1.49 -6.03
C ASP A 69 -7.95 0.82 -4.67
N ARG A 70 -7.31 -0.36 -4.60
CA ARG A 70 -7.06 -1.04 -3.32
C ARG A 70 -6.17 -0.22 -2.40
N SER A 71 -5.03 0.27 -2.87
CA SER A 71 -4.12 1.08 -2.04
C SER A 71 -4.77 2.40 -1.60
N TRP A 72 -5.62 3.01 -2.43
CA TRP A 72 -6.41 4.17 -2.04
C TRP A 72 -7.38 3.84 -0.90
N ASN A 73 -8.12 2.73 -1.04
CA ASN A 73 -9.05 2.26 -0.02
C ASN A 73 -8.35 1.90 1.29
N ASN A 74 -7.17 1.27 1.22
CA ASN A 74 -6.32 0.99 2.38
C ASN A 74 -5.86 2.27 3.07
N GLY A 75 -5.48 3.30 2.30
CA GLY A 75 -5.17 4.62 2.86
C GLY A 75 -6.36 5.22 3.62
N ILE A 76 -7.57 5.14 3.07
CA ILE A 76 -8.80 5.60 3.74
C ILE A 76 -9.07 4.79 5.02
N ASP A 77 -8.92 3.47 4.95
CA ASP A 77 -9.13 2.57 6.09
C ASP A 77 -8.19 2.89 7.25
N LEU A 78 -6.89 3.09 6.96
CA LEU A 78 -5.91 3.49 7.97
C LEU A 78 -6.24 4.84 8.61
N ILE A 79 -6.67 5.85 7.83
CA ILE A 79 -7.10 7.16 8.38
C ILE A 79 -8.27 6.97 9.34
N LYS A 80 -9.26 6.17 8.94
CA LYS A 80 -10.41 5.84 9.79
C LYS A 80 -9.98 5.08 11.03
N HIS A 81 -9.04 4.14 10.93
CA HIS A 81 -8.55 3.39 12.06
C HIS A 81 -7.77 4.27 13.05
N ILE A 82 -6.85 5.12 12.57
CA ILE A 82 -6.11 6.09 13.39
C ILE A 82 -7.08 6.97 14.19
N THR A 83 -8.11 7.51 13.53
CA THR A 83 -9.08 8.40 14.18
C THR A 83 -10.04 7.64 15.10
N LYS A 84 -10.43 6.40 14.76
CA LYS A 84 -11.19 5.49 15.64
C LYS A 84 -10.46 5.22 16.95
N ARG A 85 -9.13 5.14 16.94
CA ARG A 85 -8.26 4.93 18.11
C ARG A 85 -7.92 6.23 18.86
N GLY A 86 -8.56 7.35 18.52
CA GLY A 86 -8.35 8.65 19.16
C GLY A 86 -7.10 9.40 18.70
N GLY A 87 -6.40 8.89 17.68
CA GLY A 87 -5.26 9.56 17.06
C GLY A 87 -5.69 10.62 16.05
N LYS A 88 -4.69 11.34 15.54
CA LYS A 88 -4.87 12.34 14.47
C LYS A 88 -4.06 11.89 13.25
N MET A 89 -4.60 12.08 12.05
CA MET A 89 -3.83 11.83 10.82
C MET A 89 -2.99 13.05 10.47
N GLU A 90 -1.71 12.82 10.21
CA GLU A 90 -0.79 13.85 9.71
C GLU A 90 -0.13 13.36 8.43
N PHE A 91 -0.33 14.10 7.33
CA PHE A 91 0.27 13.79 6.04
C PHE A 91 1.72 14.29 6.03
N ARG A 92 2.66 13.39 6.30
CA ARG A 92 4.10 13.68 6.28
C ARG A 92 4.73 13.12 5.00
N LYS A 93 5.84 13.73 4.57
CA LYS A 93 6.60 13.19 3.44
C LYS A 93 7.26 11.88 3.89
N VAL A 94 6.92 10.79 3.24
CA VAL A 94 7.60 9.50 3.40
C VAL A 94 8.62 9.34 2.29
N GLU A 95 9.85 8.99 2.66
CA GLU A 95 10.87 8.58 1.69
C GLU A 95 10.58 7.14 1.27
N LYS A 96 10.07 6.96 0.05
CA LYS A 96 10.04 5.65 -0.60
C LYS A 96 11.39 5.32 -1.23
N PRO A 97 11.73 4.03 -1.41
CA PRO A 97 12.80 3.66 -2.33
C PRO A 97 12.52 4.29 -3.71
N ARG A 98 13.48 5.05 -4.22
CA ARG A 98 13.33 6.04 -5.32
C ARG A 98 13.15 5.42 -6.72
N HIS A 99 12.80 4.14 -6.82
CA HIS A 99 12.78 3.45 -8.12
C HIS A 99 11.55 3.77 -8.99
N LEU A 100 10.51 4.41 -8.45
CA LEU A 100 9.27 4.66 -9.19
C LEU A 100 9.28 5.91 -10.09
N PHE A 101 10.13 6.90 -9.80
CA PHE A 101 10.09 8.21 -10.46
C PHE A 101 11.32 8.56 -11.30
N GLU A 102 12.38 7.78 -11.22
CA GLU A 102 13.64 8.05 -11.95
C GLU A 102 13.66 7.41 -13.35
N HIS A 103 12.76 6.44 -13.61
CA HIS A 103 12.64 5.82 -14.91
C HIS A 103 11.76 6.66 -15.84
N THR A 104 12.40 7.23 -16.85
CA THR A 104 11.77 7.86 -18.01
C THR A 104 10.64 6.97 -18.56
N LEU A 105 9.61 7.60 -19.13
CA LEU A 105 8.32 7.06 -19.53
C LEU A 105 8.30 5.82 -20.46
N GLU A 106 9.43 5.19 -20.76
CA GLU A 106 9.57 3.98 -21.59
C GLU A 106 9.78 2.67 -20.81
N LEU A 107 9.21 2.52 -19.61
CA LEU A 107 9.12 1.19 -18.98
C LEU A 107 8.40 0.19 -19.92
N ASP A 108 9.00 -0.99 -20.08
CA ASP A 108 8.36 -2.17 -20.67
C ASP A 108 7.47 -2.89 -19.63
N GLU A 109 6.71 -3.88 -20.12
CA GLU A 109 5.79 -4.69 -19.34
C GLU A 109 6.48 -5.36 -18.13
N LEU A 110 7.66 -5.93 -18.33
CA LEU A 110 8.40 -6.63 -17.27
C LEU A 110 8.88 -5.65 -16.18
N HIS A 111 9.47 -4.53 -16.56
CA HIS A 111 9.94 -3.51 -15.61
C HIS A 111 8.77 -2.92 -14.81
N SER A 112 7.61 -2.72 -15.45
CA SER A 112 6.42 -2.21 -14.76
C SER A 112 5.90 -3.19 -13.71
N VAL A 113 5.88 -4.49 -14.04
CA VAL A 113 5.52 -5.55 -13.08
C VAL A 113 6.55 -5.68 -11.97
N ALA A 114 7.84 -5.57 -12.27
CA ALA A 114 8.91 -5.62 -11.28
C ALA A 114 8.80 -4.47 -10.26
N ILE A 115 8.56 -3.24 -10.74
CA ILE A 115 8.33 -2.06 -9.90
C ILE A 115 7.14 -2.27 -8.95
N VAL A 116 6.02 -2.80 -9.46
CA VAL A 116 4.86 -3.13 -8.63
C VAL A 116 5.23 -4.17 -7.58
N LEU A 117 5.91 -5.25 -7.97
CA LEU A 117 6.31 -6.31 -7.04
C LEU A 117 7.23 -5.79 -5.92
N GLU A 118 8.16 -4.89 -6.25
CA GLU A 118 9.03 -4.25 -5.26
C GLU A 118 8.23 -3.35 -4.30
N ASN A 119 7.30 -2.56 -4.81
CA ASN A 119 6.44 -1.69 -4.00
C ASN A 119 5.54 -2.51 -3.05
N GLU A 120 4.93 -3.59 -3.53
CA GLU A 120 4.10 -4.48 -2.71
C GLU A 120 4.91 -5.18 -1.61
N LYS A 121 6.14 -5.63 -1.91
CA LYS A 121 7.05 -6.18 -0.90
C LYS A 121 7.45 -5.14 0.14
N PHE A 122 7.65 -3.89 -0.28
CA PHE A 122 7.95 -2.79 0.62
C PHE A 122 6.77 -2.50 1.56
N LEU A 123 5.54 -2.41 1.02
CA LEU A 123 4.32 -2.24 1.82
C LEU A 123 4.11 -3.39 2.82
N ALA A 124 4.35 -4.63 2.40
CA ALA A 124 4.27 -5.80 3.29
C ALA A 124 5.28 -5.71 4.43
N LYS A 125 6.53 -5.34 4.14
CA LYS A 125 7.56 -5.15 5.16
C LYS A 125 7.18 -4.06 6.16
N SER A 126 6.60 -2.95 5.70
CA SER A 126 6.12 -1.87 6.57
C SER A 126 4.96 -2.33 7.47
N ALA A 127 4.02 -3.09 6.94
CA ALA A 127 2.91 -3.65 7.72
C ALA A 127 3.42 -4.64 8.79
N HIS A 128 4.36 -5.53 8.43
CA HIS A 128 5.02 -6.42 9.40
C HIS A 128 5.79 -5.66 10.48
N HIS A 129 6.43 -4.54 10.14
CA HIS A 129 7.11 -3.71 11.13
C HIS A 129 6.13 -3.13 12.17
N ILE A 130 4.98 -2.63 11.73
CA ILE A 130 3.92 -2.14 12.62
C ILE A 130 3.43 -3.28 13.51
N HIS A 131 3.06 -4.41 12.90
CA HIS A 131 2.58 -5.59 13.63
C HIS A 131 3.57 -6.06 14.69
N HIS A 132 4.84 -6.21 14.35
CA HIS A 132 5.90 -6.57 15.30
C HIS A 132 6.01 -5.54 16.44
N SER A 133 5.89 -4.24 16.16
CA SER A 133 6.01 -3.19 17.17
C SER A 133 4.91 -3.22 18.24
N VAL A 134 3.75 -3.81 17.93
CA VAL A 134 2.59 -3.89 18.81
C VAL A 134 2.26 -5.29 19.33
N SER A 135 2.83 -6.33 18.73
CA SER A 135 2.59 -7.73 19.10
C SER A 135 3.54 -8.24 20.18
N HIS A 136 4.71 -7.63 20.35
CA HIS A 136 5.66 -8.04 21.37
C HIS A 136 5.48 -7.25 22.67
N ALA A 137 4.97 -7.92 23.70
CA ALA A 137 5.19 -7.51 25.08
C ALA A 137 6.64 -7.89 25.44
N ASN A 138 7.58 -6.94 25.46
CA ASN A 138 8.97 -7.26 25.76
C ASN A 138 9.18 -7.50 27.26
N HIS A 139 9.81 -8.64 27.63
CA HIS A 139 10.44 -9.07 28.91
C HIS A 139 10.39 -8.13 30.14
N THR A 140 10.73 -6.87 29.89
CA THR A 140 11.34 -5.98 30.86
C THR A 140 10.57 -4.67 31.04
N ASN A 141 9.57 -4.35 30.18
CA ASN A 141 8.77 -3.11 30.21
C ASN A 141 7.34 -3.33 29.63
N HIS A 142 6.62 -4.30 30.19
CA HIS A 142 5.67 -5.17 29.45
C HIS A 142 4.29 -4.68 29.00
N SER A 143 3.81 -3.47 29.27
CA SER A 143 2.42 -3.12 28.92
C SER A 143 2.25 -1.94 27.96
N ALA A 144 3.27 -1.09 27.80
CA ALA A 144 3.06 0.20 27.14
C ALA A 144 2.83 0.08 25.63
N ARG A 145 3.42 -0.90 24.94
CA ARG A 145 3.36 -1.02 23.47
C ARG A 145 2.44 -2.12 22.94
N TYR A 146 1.99 -3.01 23.81
CA TYR A 146 1.16 -4.13 23.41
C TYR A 146 -0.22 -3.64 22.95
N ASP A 147 -0.63 -4.02 21.74
CA ASP A 147 -1.92 -3.64 21.17
C ASP A 147 -2.47 -4.76 20.28
N ALA A 148 -3.23 -5.67 20.90
CA ALA A 148 -3.81 -6.81 20.20
C ALA A 148 -4.86 -6.41 19.14
N GLU A 149 -5.60 -5.31 19.37
CA GLU A 149 -6.60 -4.85 18.40
C GLU A 149 -5.93 -4.34 17.13
N LEU A 150 -4.85 -3.56 17.28
CA LEU A 150 -4.09 -3.08 16.14
C LEU A 150 -3.34 -4.21 15.44
N ALA A 151 -2.73 -5.15 16.18
CA ALA A 151 -2.10 -6.33 15.59
C ALA A 151 -3.09 -7.11 14.71
N HIS A 152 -4.28 -7.39 15.25
CA HIS A 152 -5.33 -8.11 14.55
C HIS A 152 -5.87 -7.34 13.33
N HIS A 153 -6.06 -6.02 13.47
CA HIS A 153 -6.50 -5.17 12.35
C HIS A 153 -5.51 -5.22 11.18
N ILE A 154 -4.20 -5.20 11.46
CA ILE A 154 -3.18 -5.29 10.42
C ILE A 154 -3.21 -6.66 9.72
N GLU A 155 -3.36 -7.74 10.49
CA GLU A 155 -3.47 -9.10 9.96
C GLU A 155 -4.67 -9.25 9.02
N GLU A 156 -5.86 -8.85 9.50
CA GLU A 156 -7.12 -9.05 8.79
C GLU A 156 -7.21 -8.17 7.53
N LYS A 157 -6.74 -6.93 7.58
CA LYS A 157 -6.94 -5.97 6.48
C LYS A 157 -5.85 -5.97 5.42
N TYR A 158 -4.62 -6.39 5.74
CA TYR A 158 -3.50 -6.17 4.83
C TYR A 158 -2.69 -7.41 4.49
N PHE A 159 -2.51 -8.37 5.40
CA PHE A 159 -1.54 -9.46 5.18
C PHE A 159 -1.96 -10.47 4.11
N GLU A 160 -3.22 -10.90 4.10
CA GLU A 160 -3.72 -11.86 3.12
C GLU A 160 -3.63 -11.31 1.69
N ASP A 161 -4.22 -10.14 1.46
CA ASP A 161 -4.20 -9.43 0.18
C ASP A 161 -2.77 -9.16 -0.32
N GLN A 162 -1.86 -8.76 0.57
CA GLN A 162 -0.46 -8.53 0.22
C GLN A 162 0.23 -9.82 -0.23
N ALA A 163 0.06 -10.92 0.52
CA ALA A 163 0.67 -12.21 0.19
C ALA A 163 0.18 -12.72 -1.17
N GLU A 164 -1.12 -12.65 -1.43
CA GLU A 164 -1.70 -13.03 -2.71
C GLU A 164 -1.16 -12.18 -3.86
N THR A 165 -1.10 -10.86 -3.66
CA THR A 165 -0.66 -9.93 -4.71
C THR A 165 0.81 -10.13 -5.05
N ILE A 166 1.67 -10.27 -4.04
CA ILE A 166 3.09 -10.57 -4.23
C ILE A 166 3.24 -11.89 -5.00
N ARG A 167 2.45 -12.91 -4.68
CA ARG A 167 2.48 -14.20 -5.38
C ARG A 167 2.03 -14.08 -6.85
N LYS A 168 0.95 -13.34 -7.12
CA LYS A 168 0.42 -13.10 -8.48
C LYS A 168 1.42 -12.34 -9.33
N PHE A 169 1.90 -11.18 -8.86
CA PHE A 169 2.86 -10.35 -9.59
C PHE A 169 4.24 -11.00 -9.75
N SER A 170 4.66 -11.82 -8.78
CA SER A 170 5.86 -12.64 -8.98
C SER A 170 5.69 -13.70 -10.07
N GLY A 171 4.48 -14.24 -10.24
CA GLY A 171 4.14 -15.14 -11.35
C GLY A 171 4.24 -14.40 -12.68
N TYR A 172 3.57 -13.25 -12.80
CA TYR A 172 3.60 -12.41 -14.00
C TYR A 172 5.02 -12.01 -14.39
N ALA A 173 5.87 -11.64 -13.42
CA ALA A 173 7.26 -11.29 -13.68
C ALA A 173 8.05 -12.47 -14.27
N ASN A 174 7.82 -13.69 -13.76
CA ASN A 174 8.47 -14.89 -14.27
C ASN A 174 8.00 -15.23 -15.69
N ASP A 175 6.68 -15.17 -15.95
CA ASP A 175 6.12 -15.43 -17.29
C ASP A 175 6.67 -14.43 -18.32
N LEU A 176 6.65 -13.13 -17.99
CA LEU A 176 7.21 -12.09 -18.84
C LEU A 176 8.71 -12.28 -19.10
N LYS A 177 9.48 -12.64 -18.06
CA LYS A 177 10.90 -12.95 -18.21
C LYS A 177 11.12 -14.12 -19.17
N HIS A 178 10.29 -15.17 -19.11
CA HIS A 178 10.36 -16.28 -20.04
C HIS A 178 10.01 -15.87 -21.47
N PHE A 179 8.96 -15.06 -21.67
CA PHE A 179 8.59 -14.57 -23.00
C PHE A 179 9.71 -13.75 -23.65
N MET A 180 10.45 -12.96 -22.85
CA MET A 180 11.57 -12.15 -23.34
C MET A 180 12.80 -12.97 -23.77
N GLN A 181 12.91 -14.24 -23.39
CA GLN A 181 14.01 -15.12 -23.83
C GLN A 181 13.85 -15.51 -25.31
N GLU A 182 12.61 -15.65 -25.80
CA GLU A 182 12.31 -16.03 -27.18
C GLU A 182 11.97 -14.81 -28.05
N LYS A 183 13.02 -14.15 -28.55
CA LYS A 183 12.92 -12.89 -29.31
C LYS A 183 11.95 -12.91 -30.51
N SER A 184 11.73 -14.06 -31.13
CA SER A 184 10.86 -14.20 -32.31
C SER A 184 9.36 -14.12 -31.99
N GLN A 185 8.96 -14.35 -30.74
CA GLN A 185 7.54 -14.44 -30.36
C GLN A 185 7.10 -13.39 -29.32
N VAL A 186 8.02 -12.58 -28.79
CA VAL A 186 7.77 -11.60 -27.71
C VAL A 186 6.49 -10.78 -27.93
N ALA A 187 6.29 -10.21 -29.13
CA ALA A 187 5.13 -9.36 -29.40
C ALA A 187 3.80 -10.12 -29.29
N LEU A 188 3.74 -11.35 -29.80
CA LEU A 188 2.56 -12.20 -29.71
C LEU A 188 2.34 -12.66 -28.27
N SER A 189 3.40 -13.09 -27.57
CA SER A 189 3.31 -13.52 -26.17
C SER A 189 2.82 -12.40 -25.26
N LEU A 190 3.32 -11.17 -25.44
CA LEU A 190 2.86 -10.00 -24.68
C LEU A 190 1.39 -9.66 -24.98
N TYR A 191 0.95 -9.81 -26.23
CA TYR A 191 -0.45 -9.61 -26.58
C TYR A 191 -1.37 -10.66 -25.95
N LEU A 192 -1.02 -11.95 -26.06
CA LEU A 192 -1.78 -13.03 -25.43
C LEU A 192 -1.80 -12.91 -23.90
N PHE A 193 -0.69 -12.47 -23.31
CA PHE A 193 -0.61 -12.24 -21.87
C PHE A 193 -1.50 -11.08 -21.44
N ASP A 194 -1.57 -9.98 -22.19
CA ASP A 194 -2.51 -8.91 -21.90
C ASP A 194 -3.97 -9.38 -22.00
N GLU A 195 -4.32 -10.17 -23.01
CA GLU A 195 -5.65 -10.79 -23.13
C GLU A 195 -5.98 -11.73 -21.97
N TYR A 196 -4.99 -12.43 -21.43
CA TYR A 196 -5.13 -13.23 -20.21
C TYR A 196 -5.43 -12.32 -19.00
N LEU A 197 -4.66 -11.25 -18.81
CA LEU A 197 -4.84 -10.31 -17.69
C LEU A 197 -6.20 -9.59 -17.70
N GLN A 198 -6.82 -9.43 -18.88
CA GLN A 198 -8.16 -8.85 -18.98
C GLN A 198 -9.25 -9.76 -18.38
N LYS A 199 -9.05 -11.09 -18.45
CA LYS A 199 -10.03 -12.10 -18.05
C LYS A 199 -9.95 -12.45 -16.56
N GLU A 200 -8.76 -12.36 -15.98
CA GLU A 200 -8.58 -12.40 -14.52
C GLU A 200 -9.04 -11.10 -13.85
#